data_AF-A0A9X3X923-F1
#
_entry.id   AF-A0A9X3X923-F1
#
_cell.length_a   1.000
_cell.length_b   1.000
_cell.length_c   1.000
_cell.angle_alpha   90.00
_cell.angle_beta   90.00
_cell.angle_gamma   90.00
#
_symmetry.space_group_name_H-M   'P 1'
#
loop_
_entity.id
_entity.type
_entity.pdbx_description
1 polymer ?
#
loop_
_entity_poly.entity_id
_entity_poly.type
_entity_poly.pdbx_seq_one_letter_code
_entity_poly.pdbx_strand_id
1 'polypeptide(L)'
;MSDQGERPSYDPAEVRRCITLCFSAKDLRELAEGLGATGLPGEGRGIQDVAREVIRHFERQGSLDRLVEALKQARPLMEWPAPLQRAGVAPAFPPPPPLAPLTPEAAAAPAAEPAAAPAAAPAPETAPAPAPEAASAPAAAPAPAPTPTVVEPPRGPDAPLLRDPYAPVWPGTASREPARPVDGRRFTLLFAIAGIVIVVASVGAFLVGRAGANSSGPAPLLAGTDAQAKGERPLRESGPSRLAADAVRRSLGNLARGCDLPLGPNEEPSTDLFKSAYEQCGMRPMIGRPPSIGRSSRPADAPGGSPPTSDDANPADTPAPAKARAAPATQPRKAPATSDKPALPDNGTACVDRCSATQKQCNRGCGSEPTLSSEYGRWQSCQAQCLSAASRCRLACQ
;
A
#
# COMPACT_ATOMS: atom_id res chain seq x y z
N MET A 1 3.63 26.28 40.23
CA MET A 1 2.87 26.36 38.98
C MET A 1 3.80 25.87 37.89
N SER A 2 3.72 24.58 37.57
CA SER A 2 4.52 24.02 36.49
C SER A 2 3.77 24.34 35.21
N ASP A 3 4.28 25.32 34.45
CA ASP A 3 3.95 25.48 33.05
C ASP A 3 4.28 24.14 32.38
N GLN A 4 3.29 23.26 32.28
CA GLN A 4 3.29 22.16 31.32
C GLN A 4 3.06 22.82 29.97
N GLY A 5 4.07 23.57 29.53
CA GLY A 5 4.12 24.19 28.22
C GLY A 5 3.73 23.13 27.21
N GLU A 6 2.71 23.47 26.44
CA GLU A 6 2.07 22.61 25.48
C GLU A 6 3.12 22.07 24.52
N ARG A 7 3.53 20.81 24.73
CA ARG A 7 4.62 20.22 23.96
C ARG A 7 4.16 20.06 22.51
N PRO A 8 4.99 20.46 21.53
CA PRO A 8 4.69 20.21 20.14
C PRO A 8 4.41 18.72 19.94
N SER A 9 3.34 18.40 19.22
CA SER A 9 2.98 17.02 18.91
C SER A 9 3.18 16.82 17.43
N TYR A 10 4.07 15.92 17.02
CA TYR A 10 4.20 15.52 15.62
C TYR A 10 3.29 14.33 15.33
N ASP A 11 2.75 14.23 14.10
CA ASP A 11 2.03 13.02 13.68
C ASP A 11 3.02 11.85 13.49
N PRO A 12 2.93 10.78 14.30
CA PRO A 12 3.84 9.65 14.19
C PRO A 12 3.73 8.90 12.87
N ALA A 13 2.59 8.97 12.17
CA ALA A 13 2.43 8.33 10.87
C ALA A 13 3.25 9.06 9.79
N GLU A 14 3.24 10.39 9.81
CA GLU A 14 3.98 11.23 8.88
C GLU A 14 5.49 11.16 9.13
N VAL A 15 5.92 11.23 10.39
CA VAL A 15 7.31 11.03 10.79
C VAL A 15 7.80 9.65 10.32
N ARG A 16 6.99 8.59 10.46
CA ARG A 16 7.34 7.25 9.99
C ARG A 16 7.55 7.19 8.49
N ARG A 17 6.63 7.80 7.71
CA ARG A 17 6.74 7.85 6.25
C ARG A 17 8.05 8.55 5.86
N CYS A 18 8.35 9.70 6.45
CA CYS A 18 9.58 10.46 6.20
C CYS A 18 10.84 9.64 6.50
N ILE A 19 10.90 8.99 7.68
CA ILE A 19 12.01 8.12 8.07
C ILE A 19 12.22 7.01 7.04
N THR A 20 11.14 6.34 6.62
CA THR A 20 11.24 5.18 5.71
C THR A 20 11.68 5.55 4.30
N LEU A 21 11.54 6.82 3.90
CA LEU A 21 12.03 7.33 2.63
C LEU A 21 13.49 7.78 2.68
N CYS A 22 13.97 8.22 3.84
CA CYS A 22 15.24 8.96 3.95
C CYS A 22 16.37 8.20 4.65
N PHE A 23 16.04 7.13 5.37
CA PHE A 23 16.99 6.37 6.19
C PHE A 23 17.00 4.89 5.82
N SER A 24 18.19 4.30 5.83
CA SER A 24 18.32 2.85 5.84
C SER A 24 18.01 2.31 7.25
N ALA A 25 17.70 1.01 7.34
CA ALA A 25 17.41 0.38 8.63
C ALA A 25 18.63 0.36 9.57
N LYS A 26 19.84 0.49 9.02
CA LYS A 26 21.09 0.56 9.77
C LYS A 26 21.30 1.96 10.34
N ASP A 27 21.23 2.99 9.50
CA ASP A 27 21.41 4.40 9.91
C ASP A 27 20.43 4.79 11.00
N LEU A 28 19.17 4.32 10.89
CA LEU A 28 18.14 4.62 11.86
C LEU A 28 18.42 3.97 13.23
N ARG A 29 19.05 2.79 13.27
CA ARG A 29 19.45 2.14 14.52
C ARG A 29 20.62 2.86 15.15
N GLU A 30 21.64 3.19 14.37
CA GLU A 30 22.80 3.96 14.86
C GLU A 30 22.36 5.31 15.43
N LEU A 31 21.43 6.00 14.75
CA LEU A 31 20.84 7.24 15.24
C LEU A 31 20.04 7.03 16.53
N ALA A 32 19.23 5.97 16.61
CA ALA A 32 18.46 5.64 17.81
C ALA A 32 19.36 5.28 19.00
N GLU A 33 20.42 4.50 18.77
CA GLU A 33 21.43 4.15 19.77
C GLU A 33 22.18 5.39 20.27
N GLY A 34 22.57 6.30 19.36
CA GLY A 34 23.18 7.59 19.72
C GLY A 34 22.27 8.49 20.57
N LEU A 35 20.95 8.31 20.48
CA LEU A 35 19.96 8.98 21.32
C LEU A 35 19.63 8.23 22.62
N GLY A 36 20.25 7.08 22.87
CA GLY A 36 20.06 6.26 24.06
C GLY A 36 18.94 5.21 23.96
N ALA A 37 18.35 5.01 22.78
CA ALA A 37 17.36 3.97 22.54
C ALA A 37 18.03 2.61 22.26
N THR A 38 18.67 2.05 23.30
CA THR A 38 19.33 0.74 23.21
C THR A 38 18.32 -0.41 23.27
N GLY A 39 18.61 -1.51 22.58
CA GLY A 39 17.83 -2.75 22.69
C GLY A 39 16.53 -2.76 21.89
N LEU A 40 16.49 -2.04 20.76
CA LEU A 40 15.36 -2.11 19.82
C LEU A 40 15.31 -3.50 19.17
N PRO A 41 14.25 -4.30 19.39
CA PRO A 41 14.18 -5.69 18.93
C PRO A 41 13.93 -5.78 17.41
N GLY A 42 14.99 -5.86 16.60
CA GLY A 42 14.79 -5.74 15.15
C GLY A 42 15.87 -6.27 14.21
N GLU A 43 16.82 -7.09 14.66
CA GLU A 43 17.76 -7.72 13.73
C GLU A 43 16.99 -8.61 12.73
N GLY A 44 17.01 -8.21 11.46
CA GLY A 44 16.31 -8.91 10.36
C GLY A 44 14.93 -8.37 9.98
N ARG A 45 14.39 -7.35 10.67
CA ARG A 45 13.12 -6.71 10.25
C ARG A 45 13.35 -5.60 9.24
N GLY A 46 12.34 -5.36 8.40
CA GLY A 46 12.38 -4.29 7.39
C GLY A 46 12.38 -2.90 8.00
N ILE A 47 12.79 -1.89 7.23
CA ILE A 47 12.86 -0.47 7.66
C ILE A 47 11.55 0.03 8.27
N GLN A 48 10.40 -0.41 7.76
CA GLN A 48 9.08 -0.02 8.25
C GLN A 48 8.83 -0.43 9.71
N ASP A 49 9.32 -1.61 10.10
CA ASP A 49 9.17 -2.11 11.47
C ASP A 49 10.14 -1.42 12.41
N VAL A 50 11.39 -1.20 11.98
CA VAL A 50 12.40 -0.46 12.74
C VAL A 50 11.91 0.97 13.00
N ALA A 51 11.43 1.67 11.97
CA ALA A 51 10.88 3.02 12.11
C ALA A 51 9.68 3.07 13.08
N ARG A 52 8.80 2.07 13.02
CA ARG A 52 7.68 1.96 13.94
C ARG A 52 8.13 1.76 15.39
N GLU A 53 9.13 0.91 15.62
CA GLU A 53 9.63 0.65 16.97
C GLU A 53 10.39 1.83 17.56
N VAL A 54 11.23 2.50 16.76
CA VAL A 54 11.93 3.73 17.16
C VAL A 54 10.91 4.79 17.58
N ILE A 55 9.94 5.11 16.72
CA ILE A 55 8.92 6.11 17.05
C ILE A 55 8.17 5.72 18.33
N ARG A 56 7.72 4.46 18.44
CA ARG A 56 7.01 3.98 19.63
C ARG A 56 7.87 4.03 20.91
N HIS A 57 9.19 3.96 20.79
CA HIS A 57 10.11 4.12 21.92
C HIS A 57 10.14 5.57 22.40
N PHE A 58 10.33 6.53 21.48
CA PHE A 58 10.35 7.97 21.80
C PHE A 58 8.99 8.53 22.19
N GLU A 59 7.89 8.00 21.65
CA GLU A 59 6.52 8.33 22.09
C GLU A 59 6.31 7.95 23.56
N ARG A 60 6.72 6.73 23.96
CA ARG A 60 6.59 6.26 25.35
C ARG A 60 7.40 7.10 26.33
N GLN A 61 8.49 7.69 25.87
CA GLN A 61 9.32 8.60 26.67
C GLN A 61 8.86 10.06 26.61
N GLY A 62 7.91 10.40 25.73
CA GLY A 62 7.49 11.79 25.49
C GLY A 62 8.62 12.67 24.95
N SER A 63 9.56 12.08 24.19
CA SER A 63 10.78 12.69 23.67
C SER A 63 10.84 12.68 22.13
N LEU A 64 9.68 12.63 21.48
CA LEU A 64 9.57 12.56 20.03
C LEU A 64 10.16 13.79 19.33
N ASP A 65 10.09 14.96 19.96
CA ASP A 65 10.70 16.20 19.46
C ASP A 65 12.22 16.04 19.29
N ARG A 66 12.89 15.43 20.28
CA ARG A 66 14.33 15.17 20.26
C ARG A 66 14.73 14.23 19.12
N LEU A 67 13.88 13.23 18.83
CA LEU A 67 14.10 12.34 17.68
C LEU A 67 13.99 13.13 16.36
N VAL A 68 12.97 13.97 16.20
CA VAL A 68 12.78 14.76 14.98
C VAL A 68 13.91 15.77 14.78
N GLU A 69 14.42 16.40 15.85
CA GLU A 69 15.60 17.28 15.78
C GLU A 69 16.87 16.54 15.34
N ALA A 70 17.12 15.34 15.88
CA ALA A 70 18.26 14.53 15.46
C ALA A 70 18.13 14.07 14.00
N LEU A 71 16.92 13.73 13.57
CA LEU A 71 16.62 13.38 12.18
C LEU A 71 16.83 14.58 11.24
N LYS A 72 16.44 15.79 11.64
CA LYS A 72 16.71 17.06 10.94
C LYS A 72 18.21 17.30 10.80
N GLN A 73 18.99 17.07 11.85
CA GLN A 73 20.45 17.21 11.82
C GLN A 73 21.11 16.18 10.86
N ALA A 74 20.64 14.94 10.85
CA ALA A 74 21.19 13.89 9.98
C ALA A 74 20.84 14.08 8.49
N ARG A 75 19.71 14.73 8.19
CA ARG A 75 19.22 15.00 6.82
C ARG A 75 18.60 16.40 6.73
N PRO A 76 19.43 17.46 6.64
CA PRO A 76 18.96 18.85 6.66
C PRO A 76 18.23 19.27 5.38
N LEU A 77 18.48 18.58 4.26
CA LEU A 77 17.84 18.87 2.97
C LEU A 77 16.39 18.36 2.85
N MET A 78 15.89 17.65 3.86
CA MET A 78 14.58 17.01 3.80
C MET A 78 13.54 17.81 4.58
N GLU A 79 12.35 17.98 3.99
CA GLU A 79 11.23 18.66 4.63
C GLU A 79 10.60 17.74 5.69
N TRP A 80 10.98 17.97 6.94
CA TRP A 80 10.42 17.26 8.08
C TRP A 80 9.04 17.82 8.44
N PRO A 81 8.08 16.97 8.86
CA PRO A 81 6.74 17.41 9.22
C PRO A 81 6.83 18.50 10.27
N ALA A 82 6.03 19.55 10.08
CA ALA A 82 5.90 20.60 11.08
C ALA A 82 5.26 19.99 12.33
N PRO A 83 5.64 20.43 13.54
CA PRO A 83 4.90 20.07 14.73
C PRO A 83 3.45 20.48 14.49
N LEU A 84 2.50 19.58 14.72
CA LEU A 84 1.10 19.94 14.71
C LEU A 84 0.99 21.00 15.80
N GLN A 85 0.91 22.26 15.37
CA GLN A 85 0.40 23.32 16.21
C GLN A 85 -1.01 22.87 16.47
N ARG A 86 -1.20 22.17 17.59
CA ARG A 86 -2.49 21.67 18.05
C ARG A 86 -3.41 22.84 17.89
N ALA A 87 -4.29 22.80 16.89
CA ALA A 87 -4.96 23.96 16.33
C ALA A 87 -5.51 24.81 17.46
N GLY A 88 -4.68 25.76 17.87
CA GLY A 88 -4.68 26.27 19.23
C GLY A 88 -5.43 27.54 19.09
N VAL A 89 -6.73 27.45 19.35
CA VAL A 89 -7.63 28.58 19.34
C VAL A 89 -7.65 29.23 17.97
N ALA A 90 -8.59 28.81 17.11
CA ALA A 90 -9.06 29.69 16.05
C ALA A 90 -9.13 31.10 16.65
N PRO A 91 -8.42 32.11 16.09
CA PRO A 91 -8.29 33.43 16.72
C PRO A 91 -9.68 33.79 17.15
N ALA A 92 -9.88 33.89 18.47
CA ALA A 92 -11.20 34.00 19.05
C ALA A 92 -11.93 35.04 18.23
N PHE A 93 -12.95 34.61 17.49
CA PHE A 93 -13.78 35.50 16.70
C PHE A 93 -14.07 36.66 17.66
N PRO A 94 -13.70 37.91 17.33
CA PRO A 94 -13.93 39.01 18.25
C PRO A 94 -15.38 38.89 18.70
N PRO A 95 -15.65 38.89 20.02
CA PRO A 95 -17.00 38.69 20.53
C PRO A 95 -17.93 39.60 19.72
N PRO A 96 -19.07 39.08 19.21
CA PRO A 96 -19.97 39.89 18.42
C PRO A 96 -20.22 41.18 19.19
N PRO A 97 -20.10 42.36 18.54
CA PRO A 97 -20.32 43.62 19.22
C PRO A 97 -21.67 43.52 19.96
N PRO A 98 -21.75 43.98 21.23
CA PRO A 98 -22.99 43.92 21.99
C PRO A 98 -24.09 44.55 21.14
N LEU A 99 -25.15 43.77 20.90
CA LEU A 99 -26.27 44.20 20.08
C LEU A 99 -26.79 45.54 20.60
N ALA A 100 -26.66 46.55 19.75
CA ALA A 100 -27.39 47.81 19.77
C ALA A 100 -28.81 47.63 20.36
N PRO A 101 -29.24 48.16 21.54
CA PRO A 101 -30.66 48.17 21.84
C PRO A 101 -31.39 48.93 20.73
N LEU A 102 -32.31 48.24 20.05
CA LEU A 102 -33.16 48.78 19.00
C LEU A 102 -33.96 49.96 19.56
N THR A 103 -33.51 51.17 19.23
CA THR A 103 -34.28 52.40 19.39
C THR A 103 -34.97 52.69 18.06
N PRO A 104 -36.30 52.84 18.01
CA PRO A 104 -36.99 53.33 16.85
C PRO A 104 -37.00 54.86 16.93
N GLU A 105 -36.13 55.56 16.21
CA GLU A 105 -36.34 56.99 16.00
C GLU A 105 -36.01 57.41 14.57
N ALA A 106 -36.99 58.12 14.02
CA ALA A 106 -37.13 58.49 12.65
C ALA A 106 -36.29 59.73 12.29
N ALA A 107 -35.98 59.81 10.99
CA ALA A 107 -35.78 61.02 10.20
C ALA A 107 -34.60 61.94 10.56
N ALA A 108 -33.56 61.90 9.72
CA ALA A 108 -33.24 62.98 8.78
C ALA A 108 -31.86 62.75 8.12
N ALA A 109 -31.81 62.91 6.80
CA ALA A 109 -30.60 63.04 5.95
C ALA A 109 -29.89 64.40 6.22
N PRO A 110 -28.75 64.80 5.58
CA PRO A 110 -28.11 64.22 4.38
C PRO A 110 -26.54 64.23 4.32
N ALA A 111 -26.03 63.62 3.24
CA ALA A 111 -24.84 63.98 2.44
C ALA A 111 -23.41 63.89 3.02
N ALA A 112 -22.60 62.97 2.48
CA ALA A 112 -21.29 63.25 1.83
C ALA A 112 -20.64 61.95 1.26
N GLU A 113 -20.46 61.92 -0.06
CA GLU A 113 -19.44 61.16 -0.83
C GLU A 113 -18.09 61.93 -0.79
N PRO A 114 -16.94 61.50 -1.38
CA PRO A 114 -16.51 60.21 -1.95
C PRO A 114 -15.04 59.83 -1.58
N ALA A 115 -14.49 58.81 -2.28
CA ALA A 115 -13.06 58.49 -2.50
C ALA A 115 -12.37 57.59 -1.45
N ALA A 116 -11.54 56.59 -1.79
CA ALA A 116 -10.89 56.22 -3.03
C ALA A 116 -10.59 54.72 -3.05
N ALA A 117 -10.78 54.09 -4.21
CA ALA A 117 -10.18 52.81 -4.56
C ALA A 117 -8.79 53.04 -5.17
N PRO A 118 -7.78 52.20 -4.87
CA PRO A 118 -6.70 51.91 -5.80
C PRO A 118 -7.00 50.55 -6.46
N ALA A 119 -7.43 50.54 -7.72
CA ALA A 119 -6.59 50.61 -8.93
C ALA A 119 -5.73 49.35 -9.12
N ALA A 120 -6.18 48.57 -10.11
CA ALA A 120 -5.52 47.40 -10.67
C ALA A 120 -4.19 47.74 -11.35
N ALA A 121 -3.28 46.77 -11.39
CA ALA A 121 -2.08 46.76 -12.23
C ALA A 121 -1.74 45.29 -12.59
N PRO A 122 -1.01 45.01 -13.68
CA PRO A 122 -1.59 44.38 -14.87
C PRO A 122 -1.16 42.93 -15.08
N ALA A 123 -1.97 42.22 -15.88
CA ALA A 123 -1.68 40.90 -16.42
C ALA A 123 -0.44 40.93 -17.34
N PRO A 124 0.47 39.95 -17.24
CA PRO A 124 1.51 39.76 -18.24
C PRO A 124 0.95 39.10 -19.51
N GLU A 125 1.40 39.70 -20.59
CA GLU A 125 1.11 39.50 -22.00
C GLU A 125 1.42 38.07 -22.49
N THR A 126 0.40 37.44 -23.08
CA THR A 126 0.48 36.12 -23.72
C THR A 126 1.26 36.23 -25.03
N ALA A 127 2.50 35.72 -25.05
CA ALA A 127 3.26 35.55 -26.29
C ALA A 127 2.65 34.42 -27.16
N PRO A 128 2.54 34.62 -28.49
CA PRO A 128 1.91 33.66 -29.39
C PRO A 128 2.78 32.43 -29.68
N ALA A 129 2.12 31.28 -29.67
CA ALA A 129 2.65 30.00 -30.12
C ALA A 129 3.00 30.02 -31.62
N PRO A 130 4.15 29.47 -32.05
CA PRO A 130 4.34 29.05 -33.43
C PRO A 130 3.69 27.68 -33.66
N ALA A 131 2.72 27.64 -34.56
CA ALA A 131 2.18 26.43 -35.17
C ALA A 131 2.96 26.09 -36.47
N PRO A 132 2.60 25.01 -37.19
CA PRO A 132 3.31 23.74 -37.25
C PRO A 132 4.11 23.58 -38.56
N GLU A 133 5.33 23.04 -38.48
CA GLU A 133 6.10 22.75 -39.69
C GLU A 133 5.69 21.39 -40.28
N ALA A 134 5.03 21.51 -41.44
CA ALA A 134 5.13 20.69 -42.64
C ALA A 134 5.14 19.15 -42.51
N ALA A 135 4.01 18.60 -42.95
CA ALA A 135 3.83 17.33 -43.63
C ALA A 135 5.08 16.75 -44.32
N SER A 136 5.39 15.50 -44.00
CA SER A 136 6.04 14.57 -44.93
C SER A 136 5.09 13.41 -45.22
N ALA A 137 4.77 13.27 -46.49
CA ALA A 137 3.87 12.29 -47.08
C ALA A 137 4.41 10.84 -46.92
N PRO A 138 3.52 9.84 -46.99
CA PRO A 138 3.86 8.43 -46.77
C PRO A 138 4.62 7.83 -47.96
N ALA A 139 5.78 7.22 -47.68
CA ALA A 139 6.47 6.36 -48.62
C ALA A 139 5.74 5.02 -48.77
N ALA A 140 5.60 4.60 -50.03
CA ALA A 140 4.88 3.47 -50.55
C ALA A 140 5.00 2.15 -49.75
N ALA A 141 3.85 1.51 -49.54
CA ALA A 141 3.74 0.12 -49.14
C ALA A 141 4.25 -0.80 -50.27
N PRO A 142 5.22 -1.70 -50.02
CA PRO A 142 5.52 -2.78 -50.95
C PRO A 142 4.43 -3.86 -50.87
N ALA A 143 4.06 -4.38 -52.04
CA ALA A 143 3.04 -5.40 -52.25
C ALA A 143 3.23 -6.64 -51.35
N PRO A 144 2.13 -7.27 -50.88
CA PRO A 144 2.22 -8.54 -50.17
C PRO A 144 2.74 -9.63 -51.11
N ALA A 145 3.85 -10.24 -50.74
CA ALA A 145 4.35 -11.45 -51.38
C ALA A 145 3.33 -12.60 -51.24
N PRO A 146 3.19 -13.46 -52.26
CA PRO A 146 2.25 -14.58 -52.22
C PRO A 146 2.62 -15.56 -51.11
N THR A 147 1.64 -15.88 -50.27
CA THR A 147 1.71 -16.93 -49.24
C THR A 147 2.10 -18.27 -49.88
N PRO A 148 3.08 -19.02 -49.34
CA PRO A 148 3.34 -20.38 -49.79
C PRO A 148 2.14 -21.26 -49.43
N THR A 149 1.67 -21.98 -50.43
CA THR A 149 0.59 -22.97 -50.34
C THR A 149 1.00 -24.06 -49.35
N VAL A 150 0.35 -24.11 -48.20
CA VAL A 150 0.50 -25.21 -47.24
C VAL A 150 -0.16 -26.44 -47.88
N VAL A 151 0.67 -27.37 -48.33
CA VAL A 151 0.24 -28.70 -48.76
C VAL A 151 -0.18 -29.46 -47.51
N GLU A 152 -1.49 -29.67 -47.36
CA GLU A 152 -2.08 -30.53 -46.32
C GLU A 152 -1.68 -31.99 -46.62
N PRO A 153 -0.94 -32.68 -45.72
CA PRO A 153 -0.58 -34.07 -45.93
C PRO A 153 -1.83 -34.97 -45.79
N PRO A 154 -1.90 -36.07 -46.56
CA PRO A 154 -3.08 -36.93 -46.62
C PRO A 154 -3.38 -37.56 -45.25
N ARG A 155 -4.63 -37.38 -44.78
CA ARG A 155 -5.15 -38.04 -43.57
C ARG A 155 -5.21 -39.55 -43.79
N GLY A 156 -4.32 -40.28 -43.13
CA GLY A 156 -4.41 -41.74 -42.98
C GLY A 156 -5.46 -42.14 -41.92
N PRO A 157 -5.98 -43.38 -41.97
CA PRO A 157 -7.06 -43.84 -41.11
C PRO A 157 -6.56 -44.19 -39.69
N ASP A 158 -7.30 -43.69 -38.70
CA ASP A 158 -7.44 -44.18 -37.32
C ASP A 158 -6.18 -44.66 -36.59
N ALA A 159 -5.38 -43.69 -36.12
CA ALA A 159 -4.50 -43.90 -34.97
C ALA A 159 -5.27 -43.55 -33.67
N PRO A 160 -5.28 -44.41 -32.64
CA PRO A 160 -5.94 -44.10 -31.38
C PRO A 160 -5.26 -42.90 -30.72
N LEU A 161 -6.04 -41.85 -30.45
CA LEU A 161 -5.61 -40.64 -29.75
C LEU A 161 -5.08 -41.02 -28.36
N LEU A 162 -3.75 -41.08 -28.23
CA LEU A 162 -3.07 -41.19 -26.94
C LEU A 162 -3.25 -39.87 -26.19
N ARG A 163 -4.33 -39.81 -25.41
CA ARG A 163 -4.71 -38.67 -24.60
C ARG A 163 -3.71 -38.55 -23.45
N ASP A 164 -2.84 -37.55 -23.52
CA ASP A 164 -1.80 -37.30 -22.54
C ASP A 164 -2.43 -36.99 -21.16
N PRO A 165 -2.27 -37.85 -20.13
CA PRO A 165 -2.93 -37.69 -18.83
C PRO A 165 -2.40 -36.51 -18.00
N TYR A 166 -1.37 -35.80 -18.50
CA TYR A 166 -0.73 -34.67 -17.80
C TYR A 166 -0.85 -33.33 -18.54
N ALA A 167 -1.68 -33.22 -19.58
CA ALA A 167 -1.96 -31.93 -20.21
C ALA A 167 -2.76 -31.02 -19.23
N PRO A 168 -2.25 -29.83 -18.85
CA PRO A 168 -2.92 -28.96 -17.91
C PRO A 168 -4.24 -28.44 -18.49
N VAL A 169 -5.35 -28.82 -17.86
CA VAL A 169 -6.69 -28.31 -18.16
C VAL A 169 -6.71 -26.83 -17.81
N TRP A 170 -6.81 -25.97 -18.82
CA TRP A 170 -7.01 -24.54 -18.62
C TRP A 170 -8.38 -24.29 -17.95
N PRO A 171 -8.48 -23.42 -16.92
CA PRO A 171 -9.75 -23.05 -16.34
C PRO A 171 -10.54 -22.24 -17.37
N GLY A 172 -11.47 -22.90 -18.06
CA GLY A 172 -12.33 -22.27 -19.08
C GLY A 172 -12.74 -23.18 -20.24
N THR A 173 -12.10 -24.33 -20.45
CA THR A 173 -12.42 -25.22 -21.60
C THR A 173 -12.80 -26.65 -21.21
N ALA A 174 -13.07 -26.93 -19.93
CA ALA A 174 -13.62 -28.22 -19.55
C ALA A 174 -15.02 -28.36 -20.14
N SER A 175 -15.15 -29.25 -21.13
CA SER A 175 -16.44 -29.78 -21.55
C SER A 175 -17.22 -30.20 -20.32
N ARG A 176 -18.46 -29.71 -20.23
CA ARG A 176 -19.43 -29.95 -19.16
C ARG A 176 -19.54 -31.45 -18.89
N GLU A 177 -18.79 -31.93 -17.90
CA GLU A 177 -18.92 -33.28 -17.38
C GLU A 177 -20.33 -33.38 -16.78
N PRO A 178 -21.12 -34.42 -17.10
CA PRO A 178 -22.48 -34.55 -16.60
C PRO A 178 -22.42 -34.59 -15.07
N ALA A 179 -22.87 -33.51 -14.45
CA ALA A 179 -22.90 -33.34 -13.01
C ALA A 179 -23.60 -34.55 -12.38
N ARG A 180 -22.85 -35.32 -11.60
CA ARG A 180 -23.45 -36.33 -10.73
C ARG A 180 -24.46 -35.60 -9.84
N PRO A 181 -25.72 -36.05 -9.76
CA PRO A 181 -26.72 -35.40 -8.92
C PRO A 181 -26.23 -35.42 -7.48
N VAL A 182 -25.90 -34.26 -6.95
CA VAL A 182 -25.54 -34.11 -5.54
C VAL A 182 -26.85 -34.11 -4.76
N ASP A 183 -27.04 -35.10 -3.90
CA ASP A 183 -28.22 -35.21 -3.03
C ASP A 183 -28.29 -33.99 -2.10
N GLY A 184 -29.07 -32.97 -2.49
CA GLY A 184 -29.30 -31.75 -1.70
C GLY A 184 -29.87 -32.01 -0.30
N ARG A 185 -30.45 -33.19 -0.09
CA ARG A 185 -30.96 -33.64 1.21
C ARG A 185 -29.85 -33.80 2.26
N ARG A 186 -28.64 -34.20 1.86
CA ARG A 186 -27.50 -34.35 2.78
C ARG A 186 -26.95 -32.99 3.23
N PHE A 187 -26.91 -32.01 2.34
CA PHE A 187 -26.48 -30.65 2.68
C PHE A 187 -27.48 -29.95 3.59
N THR A 188 -28.78 -30.09 3.33
CA THR A 188 -29.83 -29.49 4.17
C THR A 188 -29.75 -30.03 5.60
N LEU A 189 -29.45 -31.32 5.76
CA LEU A 189 -29.31 -31.96 7.07
C LEU A 189 -28.04 -31.47 7.80
N LEU A 190 -26.92 -31.29 7.10
CA LEU A 190 -25.70 -30.72 7.69
C LEU A 190 -25.90 -29.28 8.16
N PHE A 191 -26.59 -28.44 7.39
CA PHE A 191 -26.90 -27.06 7.79
C PHE A 191 -27.88 -27.01 8.98
N ALA A 192 -28.87 -27.91 9.03
CA ALA A 192 -29.77 -28.01 10.17
C ALA A 192 -29.05 -28.39 11.47
N ILE A 193 -28.13 -29.37 11.42
CA ILE A 193 -27.32 -29.76 12.58
C ILE A 193 -26.42 -28.59 13.03
N ALA A 194 -25.74 -27.93 12.09
CA ALA A 194 -24.88 -26.78 12.42
C ALA A 194 -25.68 -25.64 13.08
N GLY A 195 -26.88 -25.35 12.59
CA GLY A 195 -27.78 -24.36 13.19
C GLY A 195 -28.16 -24.70 14.64
N ILE A 196 -28.52 -25.96 14.91
CA ILE A 196 -28.88 -26.41 16.27
C ILE A 196 -27.70 -26.27 17.22
N VAL A 197 -26.48 -26.65 16.80
CA VAL A 197 -25.28 -26.55 17.65
C VAL A 197 -24.99 -25.09 18.03
N ILE A 198 -25.15 -24.15 17.09
CA ILE A 198 -24.96 -22.71 17.36
C ILE A 198 -26.00 -22.19 18.35
N VAL A 199 -27.27 -22.58 18.18
CA VAL A 199 -28.35 -22.18 19.11
C VAL A 199 -28.10 -22.74 20.52
N VAL A 200 -27.72 -24.01 20.64
CA VAL A 200 -27.42 -24.62 21.95
C VAL A 200 -26.22 -23.95 22.61
N ALA A 201 -25.15 -23.67 21.86
CA ALA A 201 -23.96 -23.00 22.39
C ALA A 201 -24.26 -21.56 22.87
N SER A 202 -25.05 -20.81 22.10
CA SER A 202 -25.45 -19.45 22.46
C SER A 202 -26.37 -19.39 23.68
N VAL A 203 -27.35 -20.31 23.79
CA VAL A 203 -28.20 -20.43 24.98
C VAL A 203 -27.39 -20.85 26.20
N GLY A 204 -26.46 -21.80 26.06
CA GLY A 204 -25.57 -22.23 27.13
C GLY A 204 -24.71 -21.09 27.67
N ALA A 205 -24.11 -20.29 26.79
CA ALA A 205 -23.34 -19.11 27.18
C ALA A 205 -24.21 -18.06 27.88
N PHE A 206 -25.46 -17.87 27.43
CA PHE A 206 -26.40 -16.92 28.04
C PHE A 206 -26.85 -17.34 29.45
N LEU A 207 -27.10 -18.64 29.67
CA LEU A 207 -27.49 -19.17 30.98
C LEU A 207 -26.35 -19.10 32.00
N VAL A 208 -25.11 -19.39 31.58
CA VAL A 208 -23.93 -19.22 32.45
C VAL A 208 -23.69 -17.75 32.80
N GLY A 209 -23.94 -16.83 31.86
CA GLY A 209 -23.85 -15.39 32.10
C GLY A 209 -24.91 -14.84 33.06
N ARG A 210 -26.12 -15.43 33.08
CA ARG A 210 -27.21 -14.96 33.97
C ARG A 210 -27.18 -15.55 35.38
N ALA A 211 -26.60 -16.73 35.58
CA ALA A 211 -26.51 -17.34 36.92
C ALA A 211 -25.56 -16.59 37.88
N GLY A 212 -24.64 -15.76 37.36
CA GLY A 212 -23.70 -14.96 38.17
C GLY A 212 -24.24 -13.62 38.69
N ALA A 213 -25.46 -13.21 38.35
CA ALA A 213 -25.94 -11.86 38.63
C ALA A 213 -26.78 -11.70 39.92
N ASN A 214 -27.18 -12.79 40.58
CA ASN A 214 -28.17 -12.74 41.68
C ASN A 214 -27.71 -13.40 43.00
N SER A 215 -26.44 -13.28 43.39
CA SER A 215 -25.98 -13.70 44.72
C SER A 215 -25.68 -12.49 45.63
N SER A 216 -26.75 -11.82 46.06
CA SER A 216 -26.74 -10.96 47.25
C SER A 216 -26.94 -11.83 48.49
N GLY A 217 -25.87 -12.45 48.97
CA GLY A 217 -25.80 -13.12 50.27
C GLY A 217 -24.76 -12.42 51.16
N PRO A 218 -25.05 -12.16 52.45
CA PRO A 218 -24.11 -11.53 53.35
C PRO A 218 -23.03 -12.54 53.78
N ALA A 219 -21.78 -12.30 53.36
CA ALA A 219 -20.60 -13.01 53.85
C ALA A 219 -19.68 -12.03 54.60
N PRO A 220 -19.03 -12.49 55.69
CA PRO A 220 -18.41 -11.62 56.68
C PRO A 220 -17.06 -11.05 56.23
N LEU A 221 -16.78 -9.90 56.81
CA LEU A 221 -15.55 -9.11 56.80
C LEU A 221 -14.26 -9.96 56.81
N LEU A 222 -13.42 -9.80 55.77
CA LEU A 222 -11.96 -9.74 55.91
C LEU A 222 -11.30 -9.18 54.63
N ALA A 223 -10.69 -8.00 54.81
CA ALA A 223 -9.57 -7.41 54.08
C ALA A 223 -9.70 -7.05 52.58
N GLY A 224 -10.17 -5.81 52.34
CA GLY A 224 -9.35 -4.78 51.68
C GLY A 224 -9.23 -4.80 50.16
N THR A 225 -10.32 -4.46 49.47
CA THR A 225 -10.25 -3.83 48.14
C THR A 225 -11.13 -2.58 48.13
N ASP A 226 -10.51 -1.41 48.02
CA ASP A 226 -11.21 -0.18 47.64
C ASP A 226 -11.51 -0.19 46.14
N ALA A 227 -12.68 0.36 45.85
CA ALA A 227 -13.48 0.11 44.67
C ALA A 227 -13.13 1.06 43.49
N GLN A 228 -13.06 0.45 42.30
CA GLN A 228 -14.00 0.66 41.20
C GLN A 228 -14.27 2.11 40.69
N ALA A 229 -13.82 2.36 39.46
CA ALA A 229 -14.63 3.04 38.46
C ALA A 229 -14.51 2.32 37.09
N LYS A 230 -15.63 1.75 36.63
CA LYS A 230 -15.96 1.31 35.26
C LYS A 230 -14.79 0.73 34.42
N GLY A 231 -14.40 -0.50 34.74
CA GLY A 231 -13.48 -1.30 33.94
C GLY A 231 -14.20 -2.13 32.87
N GLU A 232 -14.21 -1.63 31.64
CA GLU A 232 -14.17 -2.46 30.45
C GLU A 232 -12.90 -3.34 30.59
N ARG A 233 -13.07 -4.66 30.79
CA ARG A 233 -11.90 -5.54 30.96
C ARG A 233 -11.03 -5.40 29.71
N PRO A 234 -9.71 -5.12 29.82
CA PRO A 234 -8.84 -5.00 28.66
C PRO A 234 -8.81 -6.34 27.93
N LEU A 235 -9.56 -6.40 26.83
CA LEU A 235 -9.55 -7.49 25.88
C LEU A 235 -8.12 -7.62 25.38
N ARG A 236 -7.43 -8.74 25.67
CA ARG A 236 -6.02 -8.99 25.30
C ARG A 236 -5.66 -8.37 23.95
N GLU A 237 -4.81 -7.34 23.99
CA GLU A 237 -4.67 -6.35 22.91
C GLU A 237 -3.88 -6.77 21.66
N SER A 238 -3.46 -8.03 21.54
CA SER A 238 -2.59 -8.47 20.44
C SER A 238 -2.95 -9.88 19.96
N GLY A 239 -4.17 -10.04 19.44
CA GLY A 239 -4.60 -11.25 18.76
C GLY A 239 -4.64 -11.09 17.23
N PRO A 240 -4.51 -12.19 16.47
CA PRO A 240 -4.70 -12.18 15.01
C PRO A 240 -6.06 -11.64 14.58
N SER A 241 -7.08 -11.73 15.45
CA SER A 241 -8.40 -11.10 15.25
C SER A 241 -8.35 -9.57 15.18
N ARG A 242 -7.47 -8.91 15.96
CA ARG A 242 -7.32 -7.45 15.93
C ARG A 242 -6.56 -7.00 14.67
N LEU A 243 -5.56 -7.77 14.24
CA LEU A 243 -4.89 -7.55 12.96
C LEU A 243 -5.85 -7.69 11.77
N ALA A 244 -6.74 -8.68 11.81
CA ALA A 244 -7.79 -8.84 10.81
C ALA A 244 -8.79 -7.68 10.85
N ALA A 245 -9.24 -7.26 12.04
CA ALA A 245 -10.15 -6.11 12.19
C ALA A 245 -9.53 -4.80 11.67
N ASP A 246 -8.25 -4.55 11.95
CA ASP A 246 -7.51 -3.39 11.44
C ASP A 246 -7.33 -3.44 9.92
N ALA A 247 -7.06 -4.63 9.36
CA ALA A 247 -6.97 -4.80 7.91
C ALA A 247 -8.32 -4.51 7.23
N VAL A 248 -9.42 -4.99 7.81
CA VAL A 248 -10.77 -4.70 7.33
C VAL A 248 -11.07 -3.20 7.43
N ARG A 249 -10.77 -2.54 8.56
CA ARG A 249 -10.94 -1.08 8.70
C ARG A 249 -10.18 -0.28 7.64
N ARG A 250 -8.94 -0.66 7.33
CA ARG A 250 -8.15 0.02 6.28
C ARG A 250 -8.73 -0.22 4.88
N SER A 251 -9.20 -1.44 4.61
CA SER A 251 -9.85 -1.75 3.33
C SER A 251 -11.13 -0.93 3.14
N LEU A 252 -11.94 -0.79 4.19
CA LEU A 252 -13.14 0.05 4.23
C LEU A 252 -12.84 1.53 3.97
N GLY A 253 -11.81 2.08 4.63
CA GLY A 253 -11.38 3.46 4.40
C GLY A 253 -10.91 3.71 2.96
N ASN A 254 -10.23 2.75 2.34
CA ASN A 254 -9.81 2.85 0.94
C ASN A 254 -11.00 2.73 -0.03
N LEU A 255 -11.95 1.86 0.27
CA LEU A 255 -13.14 1.63 -0.55
C LEU A 255 -14.05 2.86 -0.50
N ALA A 256 -14.24 3.43 0.68
CA ALA A 256 -14.97 4.68 0.87
C ALA A 256 -14.38 5.85 0.06
N ARG A 257 -13.05 6.01 0.07
CA ARG A 257 -12.37 7.03 -0.73
C ARG A 257 -12.44 6.76 -2.23
N GLY A 258 -12.44 5.49 -2.66
CA GLY A 258 -12.59 5.14 -4.07
C GLY A 258 -14.00 5.39 -4.62
N CYS A 259 -14.98 5.47 -3.73
CA CYS A 259 -16.40 5.61 -4.04
C CYS A 259 -16.99 6.96 -3.59
N ASP A 260 -16.15 7.89 -3.10
CA ASP A 260 -16.54 9.20 -2.55
C ASP A 260 -17.71 9.15 -1.56
N LEU A 261 -17.73 8.13 -0.68
CA LEU A 261 -18.76 8.07 0.37
C LEU A 261 -18.45 9.07 1.48
N PRO A 262 -19.43 9.86 1.93
CA PRO A 262 -19.26 10.79 3.03
C PRO A 262 -19.19 10.01 4.34
N LEU A 263 -17.97 9.65 4.79
CA LEU A 263 -17.79 9.28 6.20
C LEU A 263 -17.64 10.54 7.04
N GLY A 264 -18.51 10.68 8.04
CA GLY A 264 -18.29 11.68 9.08
C GLY A 264 -16.96 11.44 9.79
N PRO A 265 -16.28 12.49 10.29
CA PRO A 265 -14.96 12.38 10.94
C PRO A 265 -14.93 11.49 12.19
N ASN A 266 -16.08 11.05 12.71
CA ASN A 266 -16.20 10.18 13.88
C ASN A 266 -17.14 8.98 13.66
N GLU A 267 -17.57 8.71 12.43
CA GLU A 267 -18.49 7.62 12.16
C GLU A 267 -17.69 6.33 11.97
N GLU A 268 -17.82 5.39 12.92
CA GLU A 268 -17.17 4.09 12.76
C GLU A 268 -17.75 3.38 11.55
N PRO A 269 -16.90 2.80 10.68
CA PRO A 269 -17.37 2.23 9.44
C PRO A 269 -18.25 0.99 9.73
N SER A 270 -19.56 1.18 9.66
CA SER A 270 -20.54 0.12 9.90
C SER A 270 -20.68 -0.78 8.68
N THR A 271 -21.33 -1.93 8.84
CA THR A 271 -21.64 -2.84 7.73
C THR A 271 -22.47 -2.18 6.62
N ASP A 272 -23.16 -1.08 6.92
CA ASP A 272 -23.98 -0.33 5.96
C ASP A 272 -23.13 0.45 4.94
N LEU A 273 -21.87 0.75 5.26
CA LEU A 273 -20.91 1.31 4.31
C LEU A 273 -20.59 0.36 3.15
N PHE A 274 -20.58 -0.95 3.39
CA PHE A 274 -20.41 -1.92 2.31
C PHE A 274 -21.62 -1.94 1.39
N LYS A 275 -22.83 -1.86 1.94
CA LYS A 275 -24.06 -1.85 1.16
C LYS A 275 -24.17 -0.59 0.31
N SER A 276 -23.93 0.58 0.91
CA SER A 276 -23.93 1.87 0.21
C SER A 276 -22.80 1.96 -0.83
N ALA A 277 -21.60 1.48 -0.52
CA ALA A 277 -20.51 1.44 -1.50
C ALA A 277 -20.82 0.45 -2.64
N TYR A 278 -21.44 -0.69 -2.35
CA TYR A 278 -21.87 -1.64 -3.38
C TYR A 278 -22.99 -1.04 -4.26
N GLU A 279 -23.93 -0.29 -3.68
CA GLU A 279 -25.00 0.40 -4.42
C GLU A 279 -24.47 1.56 -5.28
N GLN A 280 -23.49 2.33 -4.79
CA GLN A 280 -22.92 3.48 -5.51
C GLN A 280 -21.84 3.11 -6.53
N CYS A 281 -20.92 2.20 -6.19
CA CYS A 281 -19.83 1.79 -7.08
C CYS A 281 -20.14 0.55 -7.91
N GLY A 282 -21.12 -0.27 -7.49
CA GLY A 282 -21.53 -1.50 -8.18
C GLY A 282 -20.44 -2.57 -8.26
N MET A 283 -20.83 -3.81 -8.59
CA MET A 283 -19.92 -4.73 -9.25
C MET A 283 -19.71 -4.28 -10.69
N ARG A 284 -18.92 -3.22 -10.92
CA ARG A 284 -18.39 -3.00 -12.26
C ARG A 284 -17.48 -4.20 -12.58
N PRO A 285 -17.77 -5.01 -13.61
CA PRO A 285 -16.85 -6.05 -14.02
C PRO A 285 -15.54 -5.36 -14.38
N MET A 286 -14.47 -5.63 -13.60
CA MET A 286 -13.10 -5.24 -13.89
C MET A 286 -12.62 -6.00 -15.13
N ILE A 287 -13.20 -5.72 -16.29
CA ILE A 287 -12.65 -6.10 -17.59
C ILE A 287 -11.89 -4.87 -18.10
N GLY A 288 -10.62 -4.81 -17.70
CA GLY A 288 -9.54 -4.27 -18.51
C GLY A 288 -9.51 -2.76 -18.76
N ARG A 289 -9.24 -1.94 -17.74
CA ARG A 289 -8.43 -0.72 -17.93
C ARG A 289 -7.98 -0.13 -16.60
N PRO A 290 -6.67 0.01 -16.31
CA PRO A 290 -6.25 0.88 -15.22
C PRO A 290 -6.56 2.35 -15.59
N PRO A 291 -7.10 3.16 -14.67
CA PRO A 291 -7.28 4.58 -14.92
C PRO A 291 -5.91 5.24 -15.12
N SER A 292 -5.72 5.86 -16.27
CA SER A 292 -4.58 6.73 -16.53
C SER A 292 -4.74 7.97 -15.64
N ILE A 293 -3.93 8.06 -14.59
CA ILE A 293 -3.87 9.24 -13.73
C ILE A 293 -3.39 10.40 -14.62
N GLY A 294 -4.29 11.38 -14.81
CA GLY A 294 -3.99 12.63 -15.47
C GLY A 294 -2.83 13.33 -14.77
N ARG A 295 -1.81 13.62 -15.56
CA ARG A 295 -0.64 14.45 -15.25
C ARG A 295 -1.13 15.78 -14.68
N SER A 296 -0.86 16.05 -13.40
CA SER A 296 -0.93 17.40 -12.86
C SER A 296 0.34 18.14 -13.30
N SER A 297 0.17 19.16 -14.11
CA SER A 297 1.19 20.04 -14.65
C SER A 297 1.83 20.88 -13.54
N ARG A 298 3.14 20.68 -13.31
CA ARG A 298 3.99 21.51 -12.45
C ARG A 298 4.69 22.56 -13.32
N PRO A 299 4.64 23.87 -13.00
CA PRO A 299 5.44 24.88 -13.69
C PRO A 299 6.91 24.80 -13.26
N ALA A 300 7.79 25.06 -14.22
CA ALA A 300 9.24 25.09 -14.10
C ALA A 300 9.73 26.55 -14.02
N ASP A 301 10.74 26.82 -13.18
CA ASP A 301 11.70 27.92 -13.41
C ASP A 301 13.01 27.71 -12.60
N ALA A 302 14.08 27.42 -13.37
CA ALA A 302 15.44 28.00 -13.36
C ALA A 302 16.42 27.81 -12.14
N PRO A 303 17.72 28.20 -12.24
CA PRO A 303 18.81 27.34 -12.75
C PRO A 303 20.13 27.36 -11.92
N GLY A 304 21.04 26.42 -12.21
CA GLY A 304 22.51 26.66 -12.17
C GLY A 304 23.32 26.16 -10.96
N GLY A 305 24.41 25.43 -11.25
CA GLY A 305 25.51 25.18 -10.29
C GLY A 305 26.32 23.91 -10.57
N SER A 306 27.42 24.04 -11.34
CA SER A 306 28.43 22.99 -11.59
C SER A 306 29.38 22.78 -10.37
N PRO A 307 30.17 21.69 -10.34
CA PRO A 307 30.72 21.09 -9.11
C PRO A 307 32.18 21.49 -8.82
N PRO A 308 32.70 21.16 -7.63
CA PRO A 308 34.13 20.91 -7.46
C PRO A 308 34.45 19.42 -7.24
N THR A 309 35.50 19.03 -7.94
CA THR A 309 36.39 17.88 -7.80
C THR A 309 37.11 17.83 -6.45
N SER A 310 37.49 16.62 -6.01
CA SER A 310 38.69 16.20 -5.21
C SER A 310 38.32 14.88 -4.51
N ASP A 311 38.79 13.73 -4.97
CA ASP A 311 40.12 13.12 -4.74
C ASP A 311 40.17 12.19 -3.52
N ASP A 312 40.66 10.98 -3.81
CA ASP A 312 41.41 10.03 -2.97
C ASP A 312 40.88 9.60 -1.59
N ALA A 313 40.55 8.31 -1.49
CA ALA A 313 41.37 7.35 -0.72
C ALA A 313 40.72 5.96 -0.72
N ASN A 314 41.29 5.06 -1.52
CA ASN A 314 41.23 3.62 -1.35
C ASN A 314 42.18 3.26 -0.18
N PRO A 315 41.83 2.32 0.71
CA PRO A 315 42.60 1.08 0.65
C PRO A 315 41.79 -0.20 0.83
N ALA A 316 42.36 -1.23 0.22
CA ALA A 316 41.98 -2.62 0.25
C ALA A 316 41.88 -3.19 1.66
N ASP A 317 40.98 -4.16 1.84
CA ASP A 317 41.41 -5.50 2.28
C ASP A 317 40.35 -6.56 1.95
N THR A 318 40.79 -7.55 1.19
CA THR A 318 40.06 -8.78 0.84
C THR A 318 40.82 -9.95 1.46
N PRO A 319 40.15 -10.85 2.20
CA PRO A 319 40.64 -12.22 2.33
C PRO A 319 39.77 -13.19 1.50
N ALA A 320 40.47 -13.94 0.66
CA ALA A 320 39.96 -14.98 -0.23
C ALA A 320 39.38 -16.21 0.51
N PRO A 321 38.49 -16.99 -0.14
CA PRO A 321 37.73 -18.08 0.48
C PRO A 321 38.48 -19.43 0.55
N ALA A 322 38.12 -20.22 1.57
CA ALA A 322 38.62 -21.57 1.80
C ALA A 322 38.00 -22.62 0.86
N LYS A 323 38.80 -23.66 0.63
CA LYS A 323 38.72 -24.74 -0.36
C LYS A 323 37.47 -25.65 -0.29
N ALA A 324 36.92 -25.87 -1.49
CA ALA A 324 36.56 -27.14 -2.14
C ALA A 324 36.00 -28.32 -1.30
N ARG A 325 34.75 -28.69 -1.61
CA ARG A 325 34.27 -30.08 -1.58
C ARG A 325 33.65 -30.43 -2.93
N ALA A 326 34.21 -31.48 -3.54
CA ALA A 326 33.86 -31.98 -4.86
C ALA A 326 32.47 -32.65 -4.88
N ALA A 327 31.71 -32.40 -5.95
CA ALA A 327 30.51 -33.11 -6.34
C ALA A 327 30.46 -33.23 -7.89
N PRO A 328 29.79 -34.24 -8.45
CA PRO A 328 30.19 -34.89 -9.69
C PRO A 328 29.76 -34.17 -10.98
N ALA A 329 30.56 -34.43 -12.03
CA ALA A 329 30.44 -33.88 -13.37
C ALA A 329 29.05 -34.08 -14.01
N THR A 330 28.39 -32.97 -14.31
CA THR A 330 27.22 -32.92 -15.20
C THR A 330 27.66 -32.34 -16.53
N GLN A 331 27.26 -32.99 -17.62
CA GLN A 331 27.71 -32.76 -19.00
C GLN A 331 27.57 -31.30 -19.50
N PRO A 332 28.43 -30.85 -20.43
CA PRO A 332 28.35 -29.50 -21.00
C PRO A 332 27.12 -29.37 -21.91
N ARG A 333 26.11 -28.61 -21.46
CA ARG A 333 25.03 -28.15 -22.34
C ARG A 333 25.58 -27.12 -23.32
N LYS A 334 25.47 -27.46 -24.59
CA LYS A 334 25.72 -26.64 -25.78
C LYS A 334 25.02 -25.27 -25.64
N ALA A 335 25.81 -24.21 -25.52
CA ALA A 335 25.30 -22.83 -25.56
C ALA A 335 24.70 -22.56 -26.95
N PRO A 336 23.50 -21.96 -27.06
CA PRO A 336 22.99 -21.50 -28.35
C PRO A 336 23.84 -20.33 -28.84
N ALA A 337 24.28 -20.42 -30.10
CA ALA A 337 25.08 -19.43 -30.79
C ALA A 337 24.40 -18.04 -30.72
N THR A 338 25.13 -17.06 -30.20
CA THR A 338 24.81 -15.64 -30.31
C THR A 338 24.98 -15.23 -31.78
N SER A 339 23.87 -14.98 -32.46
CA SER A 339 23.88 -14.30 -33.76
C SER A 339 24.23 -12.83 -33.54
N ASP A 340 25.48 -12.48 -33.82
CA ASP A 340 25.95 -11.10 -33.95
C ASP A 340 25.38 -10.48 -35.23
N LYS A 341 24.17 -9.93 -35.12
CA LYS A 341 23.65 -8.96 -36.09
C LYS A 341 23.33 -7.67 -35.33
N PRO A 342 23.96 -6.53 -35.66
CA PRO A 342 23.68 -5.28 -34.96
C PRO A 342 22.22 -4.91 -35.21
N ALA A 343 21.42 -5.00 -34.14
CA ALA A 343 20.00 -4.68 -34.17
C ALA A 343 19.84 -3.16 -34.29
N LEU A 344 18.97 -2.75 -35.21
CA LEU A 344 18.35 -1.42 -35.22
C LEU A 344 17.81 -1.09 -33.81
N PRO A 345 17.66 0.19 -33.43
CA PRO A 345 17.06 0.58 -32.16
C PRO A 345 15.61 0.08 -32.12
N ASP A 346 15.43 -1.11 -31.53
CA ASP A 346 14.14 -1.71 -31.32
C ASP A 346 13.37 -0.84 -30.33
N ASN A 347 12.21 -0.36 -30.75
CA ASN A 347 11.23 0.29 -29.89
C ASN A 347 11.11 -0.54 -28.60
N GLY A 348 11.25 0.09 -27.43
CA GLY A 348 11.42 -0.60 -26.13
C GLY A 348 10.37 -1.68 -25.78
N THR A 349 9.30 -1.81 -26.57
CA THR A 349 8.35 -2.93 -26.55
C THR A 349 9.02 -4.30 -26.68
N ALA A 350 9.96 -4.49 -27.61
CA ALA A 350 10.63 -5.79 -27.80
C ALA A 350 11.47 -6.20 -26.57
N CYS A 351 12.08 -5.22 -25.90
CA CYS A 351 12.83 -5.43 -24.66
C CYS A 351 11.88 -5.84 -23.51
N VAL A 352 10.76 -5.13 -23.34
CA VAL A 352 9.75 -5.45 -22.33
C VAL A 352 9.15 -6.85 -22.55
N ASP A 353 8.92 -7.24 -23.80
CA ASP A 353 8.41 -8.57 -24.15
C ASP A 353 9.39 -9.67 -23.76
N ARG A 354 10.70 -9.50 -24.02
CA ARG A 354 11.75 -10.43 -23.55
C ARG A 354 11.79 -10.53 -22.03
N CYS A 355 11.67 -9.41 -21.32
CA CYS A 355 11.59 -9.41 -19.85
C CYS A 355 10.36 -10.21 -19.36
N SER A 356 9.21 -10.05 -20.02
CA SER A 356 7.99 -10.78 -19.67
C SER A 356 8.09 -12.29 -19.94
N ALA A 357 8.76 -12.68 -21.03
CA ALA A 357 9.02 -14.08 -21.35
C ALA A 357 9.94 -14.72 -20.31
N THR A 358 10.99 -14.02 -19.92
CA THR A 358 11.93 -14.43 -18.87
C THR A 358 11.23 -14.60 -17.52
N GLN A 359 10.33 -13.67 -17.16
CA GLN A 359 9.51 -13.78 -15.96
C GLN A 359 8.63 -15.04 -15.97
N LYS A 360 7.94 -15.32 -17.08
CA LYS A 360 7.11 -16.52 -17.23
C LYS A 360 7.95 -17.79 -17.09
N GLN A 361 9.15 -17.81 -17.67
CA GLN A 361 10.06 -18.93 -17.55
C GLN A 361 10.55 -19.13 -16.11
N CYS A 362 10.90 -18.05 -15.41
CA CYS A 362 11.27 -18.07 -13.99
C CYS A 362 10.12 -18.62 -13.13
N ASN A 363 8.89 -18.14 -13.34
CA ASN A 363 7.71 -18.62 -12.61
C ASN A 363 7.43 -20.11 -12.84
N ARG A 364 7.70 -20.64 -14.04
CA ARG A 364 7.61 -22.09 -14.31
C ARG A 364 8.64 -22.88 -13.50
N GLY A 365 9.80 -22.31 -13.23
CA GLY A 365 10.83 -22.92 -12.38
C GLY A 365 10.46 -22.99 -10.89
N CYS A 366 9.57 -22.11 -10.41
CA CYS A 366 9.10 -22.11 -9.03
C CYS A 366 8.08 -23.24 -8.72
N GLY A 367 7.52 -23.88 -9.74
CA GLY A 367 6.46 -24.89 -9.59
C GLY A 367 5.06 -24.29 -9.38
N SER A 368 4.04 -25.16 -9.36
CA SER A 368 2.67 -24.79 -9.02
C SER A 368 2.55 -24.37 -7.55
N GLU A 369 1.50 -23.62 -7.21
CA GLU A 369 1.22 -23.22 -5.83
C GLU A 369 1.10 -24.47 -4.94
N PRO A 370 1.90 -24.58 -3.87
CA PRO A 370 1.89 -25.75 -3.00
C PRO A 370 0.62 -25.75 -2.14
N THR A 371 0.06 -26.93 -1.91
CA THR A 371 -1.10 -27.12 -1.01
C THR A 371 -0.70 -27.22 0.46
N LEU A 372 0.58 -27.50 0.73
CA LEU A 372 1.13 -27.57 2.08
C LEU A 372 1.63 -26.20 2.54
N SER A 373 1.16 -25.76 3.71
CA SER A 373 1.53 -24.46 4.30
C SER A 373 3.04 -24.33 4.56
N SER A 374 3.74 -25.43 4.81
CA SER A 374 5.19 -25.48 5.02
C SER A 374 6.01 -25.15 3.77
N GLU A 375 5.49 -25.43 2.58
CA GLU A 375 6.18 -25.19 1.30
C GLU A 375 5.84 -23.80 0.72
N TYR A 376 4.75 -23.20 1.20
CA TYR A 376 4.26 -21.91 0.72
C TYR A 376 5.28 -20.79 0.84
N GLY A 377 6.03 -20.74 1.95
CA GLY A 377 7.09 -19.74 2.15
C GLY A 377 8.19 -19.82 1.09
N ARG A 378 8.60 -21.04 0.70
CA ARG A 378 9.62 -21.25 -0.34
C ARG A 378 9.10 -20.84 -1.71
N TRP A 379 7.87 -21.23 -2.05
CA TRP A 379 7.23 -20.84 -3.30
C TRP A 379 7.05 -19.32 -3.41
N GLN A 380 6.57 -18.66 -2.36
CA GLN A 380 6.45 -17.19 -2.31
C GLN A 380 7.80 -16.50 -2.49
N SER A 381 8.84 -16.99 -1.83
CA SER A 381 10.20 -16.42 -1.98
C SER A 381 10.71 -16.54 -3.42
N CYS A 382 10.44 -17.65 -4.10
CA CYS A 382 10.80 -17.85 -5.50
C CYS A 382 10.04 -16.89 -6.43
N GLN A 383 8.72 -16.76 -6.24
CA GLN A 383 7.92 -15.80 -7.02
C GLN A 383 8.38 -14.36 -6.82
N ALA A 384 8.67 -13.96 -5.57
CA ALA A 384 9.17 -12.62 -5.27
C ALA A 384 10.51 -12.34 -5.99
N GLN A 385 11.42 -13.32 -6.03
CA GLN A 385 12.68 -13.22 -6.77
C GLN A 385 12.43 -13.06 -8.27
N CYS A 386 11.55 -13.87 -8.87
CA CYS A 386 11.21 -13.75 -10.30
C CYS A 386 10.60 -12.39 -10.65
N LEU A 387 9.71 -11.86 -9.80
CA LEU A 387 9.12 -10.54 -9.96
C LEU A 387 10.17 -9.42 -9.84
N SER A 388 11.08 -9.52 -8.87
CA SER A 388 12.17 -8.55 -8.69
C SER A 388 13.12 -8.52 -9.90
N ALA A 389 13.41 -9.68 -10.50
CA ALA A 389 14.25 -9.77 -11.70
C ALA A 389 13.54 -9.18 -12.93
N ALA A 390 12.25 -9.47 -13.10
CA ALA A 390 11.44 -8.93 -14.19
C ALA A 390 11.29 -7.40 -14.12
N SER A 391 11.08 -6.85 -12.91
CA SER A 391 10.98 -5.40 -12.71
C SER A 391 12.31 -4.69 -13.06
N ARG A 392 13.45 -5.22 -12.61
CA ARG A 392 14.79 -4.71 -12.97
C ARG A 392 15.03 -4.76 -14.47
N CYS A 393 14.64 -5.87 -15.12
CA CYS A 393 14.75 -6.01 -16.58
C CYS A 393 13.92 -4.93 -17.30
N ARG A 394 12.67 -4.68 -16.87
CA ARG A 394 11.81 -3.64 -17.47
C ARG A 394 12.35 -2.23 -17.26
N LEU A 395 12.92 -1.94 -16.10
CA LEU A 395 13.54 -0.63 -15.83
C LEU A 395 14.78 -0.40 -16.71
N ALA A 396 15.53 -1.45 -17.04
CA ALA A 396 16.66 -1.36 -17.97
C ALA A 396 16.26 -1.20 -19.44
N CYS A 397 14.98 -1.42 -19.77
CA CYS A 397 14.43 -1.22 -21.13
C CYS A 397 13.90 0.20 -21.37
N GLN A 398 13.85 1.04 -20.34
CA GLN A 398 13.48 2.46 -20.40
C GLN A 398 14.75 3.29 -20.56
#